data_AF-A0AAI8MNZ2-F1
#
_entry.id   AF-A0AAI8MNZ2-F1
#
_cell.length_a   1.000
_cell.length_b   1.000
_cell.length_c   1.000
_cell.angle_alpha   90.00
_cell.angle_beta   90.00
_cell.angle_gamma   90.00
#
_symmetry.space_group_name_H-M   'P 1'
#
loop_
_entity.id
_entity.type
_entity.pdbx_description
1 polymer ?
#
loop_
_entity_poly.entity_id
_entity_poly.type
_entity_poly.pdbx_seq_one_letter_code
_entity_poly.pdbx_strand_id
1 'polypeptide(L)' 'MLLEAKIMAVTPPQGYPNAPTYYTPEKLELIYQKGYLDKKLNPTIPAMYRENFPEYLRKEIEDYARKHNIK' A
#
# COMPACT_ATOMS: atom_id res chain seq x y z
N MET A 1 53.85 -10.33 -13.50
CA MET A 1 52.52 -10.72 -12.97
C MET A 1 51.60 -9.52 -13.11
N LEU A 2 50.60 -9.61 -13.98
CA LEU A 2 49.55 -8.59 -14.12
C LEU A 2 48.48 -8.87 -13.07
N LEU A 3 48.21 -7.89 -12.21
CA LEU A 3 47.13 -7.97 -11.25
C LEU A 3 45.85 -7.55 -11.96
N GLU A 4 45.10 -8.51 -12.51
CA GLU A 4 43.78 -8.26 -13.09
C GLU A 4 42.77 -8.09 -11.95
N ALA A 5 42.52 -6.84 -11.56
CA ALA A 5 41.38 -6.53 -10.69
C ALA A 5 40.09 -6.73 -11.50
N LYS A 6 39.40 -7.85 -11.27
CA LYS A 6 38.07 -8.10 -11.83
C LYS A 6 37.09 -7.09 -11.23
N ILE A 7 36.78 -6.03 -11.97
CA ILE A 7 35.73 -5.08 -11.62
C ILE A 7 34.40 -5.83 -11.75
N MET A 8 33.88 -6.38 -10.65
CA MET A 8 32.49 -6.80 -10.62
C MET A 8 31.64 -5.54 -10.81
N ALA A 9 30.83 -5.51 -11.87
CA ALA A 9 29.85 -4.45 -12.07
C ALA A 9 28.93 -4.39 -10.84
N VAL A 10 29.06 -3.31 -10.05
CA VAL A 10 28.24 -3.03 -8.86
C VAL A 10 26.88 -2.43 -9.29
N THR A 11 26.36 -2.84 -10.44
CA THR A 11 24.98 -2.53 -10.81
C THR A 11 24.12 -3.65 -10.25
N PRO A 12 23.37 -3.41 -9.15
CA PRO A 12 22.40 -4.38 -8.71
C PRO A 12 21.43 -4.68 -9.87
N PRO A 13 20.96 -5.94 -10.02
CA PRO A 13 19.97 -6.26 -11.03
C PRO A 13 18.83 -5.23 -10.97
N GLN A 14 18.46 -4.66 -12.12
CA GLN A 14 17.35 -3.72 -12.16
C GLN A 14 16.07 -4.45 -11.77
N GLY A 15 15.60 -4.18 -10.55
CA GLY A 15 14.34 -4.72 -10.03
C GLY A 15 14.50 -5.22 -8.60
N TYR A 16 13.52 -4.87 -7.75
CA TYR A 16 13.41 -5.47 -6.43
C TYR A 16 13.01 -6.94 -6.61
N PRO A 17 13.82 -7.93 -6.17
CA PRO A 17 13.50 -9.36 -6.34
C PRO A 17 12.16 -9.75 -5.71
N ASN A 18 11.72 -8.96 -4.74
CA ASN A 18 10.48 -9.08 -4.00
C ASN A 18 9.50 -7.93 -4.29
N ALA A 19 9.57 -7.31 -5.48
CA ALA A 19 8.66 -6.24 -5.86
C ALA A 19 7.21 -6.71 -5.65
N PRO A 20 6.45 -6.09 -4.74
CA PRO A 20 5.05 -6.44 -4.57
C PRO A 20 4.32 -6.23 -5.90
N THR A 21 3.62 -7.27 -6.36
CA THR A 21 2.79 -7.16 -7.55
C THR A 21 1.51 -6.41 -7.16
N TYR A 22 1.49 -5.11 -7.43
CA TYR A 22 0.27 -4.33 -7.23
C TYR A 22 -0.73 -4.64 -8.36
N TYR A 23 -1.99 -4.83 -7.98
CA TYR A 23 -3.06 -4.86 -8.96
C TYR A 23 -3.27 -3.46 -9.53
N THR A 24 -3.55 -3.36 -10.83
CA THR A 24 -3.97 -2.10 -11.42
C THR A 24 -5.35 -1.70 -10.87
N PRO A 25 -5.71 -0.41 -10.86
CA PRO A 25 -7.02 0.06 -10.37
C PRO A 25 -8.19 -0.68 -11.02
N GLU A 26 -8.15 -0.95 -12.32
CA GLU A 26 -9.20 -1.63 -13.07
C GLU A 26 -9.36 -3.09 -12.61
N LYS A 27 -8.24 -3.74 -12.28
CA LYS A 27 -8.24 -5.12 -11.79
C LYS A 27 -8.79 -5.20 -10.37
N LEU A 28 -8.49 -4.22 -9.51
CA LEU A 28 -9.07 -4.12 -8.17
C LEU A 28 -10.60 -3.93 -8.24
N GLU A 29 -11.07 -3.05 -9.12
CA GLU A 29 -12.50 -2.82 -9.33
C GLU A 29 -13.22 -4.09 -9.82
N LEU A 30 -12.64 -4.82 -10.76
CA LEU A 30 -13.18 -6.10 -11.22
C LEU A 30 -13.27 -7.14 -10.11
N ILE A 31 -12.21 -7.29 -9.29
CA ILE A 31 -12.18 -8.23 -8.16
C ILE A 31 -13.25 -7.84 -7.12
N TYR A 32 -13.45 -6.54 -6.89
CA TYR A 32 -14.47 -6.01 -6.00
C TYR A 32 -15.88 -6.30 -6.53
N GLN A 33 -16.18 -5.98 -7.79
CA GLN A 33 -17.48 -6.24 -8.42
C GLN A 33 -17.82 -7.75 -8.43
N LYS A 34 -16.81 -8.61 -8.58
CA LYS A 34 -16.97 -10.07 -8.54
C LYS A 34 -17.17 -10.64 -7.12
N GLY A 35 -17.06 -9.81 -6.07
CA GLY A 35 -17.23 -10.25 -4.68
C GLY A 35 -16.11 -11.15 -4.16
N TYR A 36 -14.95 -11.18 -4.82
CA TYR A 36 -13.76 -11.89 -4.34
C TYR A 36 -13.07 -11.15 -3.19
N LEU A 37 -13.20 -9.82 -3.16
CA LEU A 37 -12.86 -9.04 -1.98
C LEU A 37 -13.96 -9.26 -0.94
N ASP A 38 -13.58 -9.59 0.29
CA ASP A 38 -14.51 -9.63 1.42
C ASP A 38 -15.32 -8.33 1.41
N LYS A 39 -16.64 -8.41 1.54
CA LYS A 39 -17.54 -7.25 1.59
C LYS A 39 -17.10 -6.24 2.66
N LYS A 40 -16.40 -6.72 3.71
CA LYS A 40 -15.79 -5.88 4.77
C LYS A 40 -14.47 -5.20 4.35
N LEU A 41 -13.83 -5.65 3.27
CA LEU A 41 -12.59 -5.15 2.70
C LEU A 41 -12.82 -4.31 1.44
N ASN A 42 -13.95 -3.62 1.34
CA ASN A 42 -14.16 -2.66 0.27
C ASN A 42 -13.02 -1.61 0.29
N PRO A 43 -12.19 -1.52 -0.77
CA PRO A 43 -11.05 -0.61 -0.80
C PRO A 43 -11.47 0.87 -0.85
N THR A 44 -12.73 1.17 -1.19
CA THR A 44 -13.24 2.56 -1.23
C THR A 44 -13.64 3.09 0.14
N ILE A 45 -13.81 2.22 1.14
CA ILE A 45 -14.13 2.63 2.51
C ILE A 45 -12.82 2.95 3.23
N PRO A 46 -12.62 4.19 3.72
CA PRO A 46 -11.44 4.54 4.50
C PRO A 46 -11.25 3.59 5.68
N ALA A 47 -9.99 3.22 5.94
CA ALA A 47 -9.66 2.25 6.99
C ALA A 47 -10.22 2.64 8.36
N MET A 48 -10.29 3.96 8.65
CA MET A 48 -10.83 4.49 9.90
C MET A 48 -12.28 4.06 10.18
N TYR A 49 -13.08 3.79 9.15
CA TYR A 49 -14.49 3.40 9.27
C TYR A 49 -14.72 1.89 9.31
N ARG A 50 -13.66 1.08 9.31
CA ARG A 50 -13.77 -0.38 9.40
C ARG A 50 -14.14 -0.82 10.82
N GLU A 51 -14.79 -1.98 10.92
CA GLU A 51 -15.29 -2.57 12.18
C GLU A 51 -14.18 -2.75 13.23
N ASN A 52 -12.98 -3.16 12.80
CA ASN A 52 -11.84 -3.43 13.70
C ASN A 52 -10.96 -2.20 13.95
N PHE A 53 -11.35 -1.01 13.49
CA PHE A 53 -10.52 0.18 13.66
C PHE A 53 -10.65 0.73 15.08
N PRO A 54 -9.54 1.01 15.79
CA PRO A 54 -9.63 1.47 17.17
C PRO A 54 -10.34 2.83 17.28
N GLU A 55 -11.33 2.91 18.16
CA GLU A 55 -12.17 4.10 18.33
C GLU A 55 -11.36 5.32 18.80
N TYR A 56 -10.36 5.12 19.67
CA TYR A 56 -9.49 6.19 20.15
C TYR A 56 -8.70 6.87 19.02
N LEU A 57 -8.17 6.08 18.08
CA LEU A 57 -7.44 6.56 16.91
C LEU A 57 -8.37 7.31 15.95
N ARG A 58 -9.61 6.84 15.78
CA ARG A 58 -10.60 7.53 14.94
C ARG A 58 -10.86 8.93 15.47
N LYS A 59 -11.06 9.05 16.78
CA LYS A 59 -11.30 10.33 17.46
C LYS A 59 -10.11 11.28 17.29
N GLU A 60 -8.89 10.79 17.45
CA GLU A 60 -7.67 11.60 17.28
C GLU A 60 -7.53 12.13 15.84
N ILE A 61 -7.82 11.29 14.84
CA ILE A 61 -7.81 11.68 13.42
C ILE A 61 -8.88 12.75 13.14
N GLU A 62 -10.10 12.57 13.64
CA GLU A 62 -11.19 13.54 13.47
C GLU A 62 -10.89 14.88 14.16
N ASP A 63 -10.33 14.84 15.37
CA ASP A 63 -9.93 16.03 16.13
C ASP A 63 -8.81 16.80 15.41
N TYR A 64 -7.82 16.07 14.86
CA TYR A 64 -6.78 16.66 14.03
C TYR A 64 -7.36 17.29 12.76
N ALA A 65 -8.22 16.59 12.04
CA ALA A 65 -8.86 17.10 10.83
C ALA A 65 -9.65 18.40 11.11
N ARG A 66 -10.41 18.43 12.22
CA ARG A 66 -11.15 19.61 12.66
C ARG A 66 -10.24 20.78 13.00
N LYS A 67 -9.15 20.54 13.74
CA LYS A 67 -8.16 21.57 14.10
C LYS A 67 -7.49 22.18 12.88
N HIS A 68 -7.27 21.39 11.84
CA HIS A 68 -6.55 21.80 10.63
C HIS A 68 -7.47 22.14 9.44
N ASN A 69 -8.80 22.13 9.62
CA ASN A 69 -9.80 22.35 8.57
C ASN A 69 -9.61 21.42 7.34
N ILE A 70 -9.21 20.18 7.61
CA ILE A 70 -9.07 19.13 6.59
C ILE A 70 -10.44 18.48 6.42
N LYS A 71 -10.91 18.36 5.18
CA LYS A 71 -12.25 17.90 4.82
C LYS A 71 -12.22 16.57 4.09
#